data_AF-A0A741N1P7-F1
#
_entry.id   AF-A0A741N1P7-F1
#
_cell.length_a   1.000
_cell.length_b   1.000
_cell.length_c   1.000
_cell.angle_alpha   90.00
_cell.angle_beta   90.00
_cell.angle_gamma   90.00
#
_symmetry.space_group_name_H-M   'P 1'
#
loop_
_entity.id
_entity.type
_entity.pdbx_description
1 polymer ?
#
loop_
_entity_poly.entity_id
_entity_poly.type
_entity_poly.pdbx_seq_one_letter_code
_entity_poly.pdbx_strand_id
1 'polypeptide(L)' 'MRYIAMQYKNKLKHINIKNGILLLAEKFNLTLSEKKVIYYIAAGLSVKSCSNLLDRNIKTISTQKRSAYRK' A
#
# COMPACT_ATOMS: atom_id res chain seq x y z
N MET A 1 2.28 29.36 13.28
CA MET A 1 2.56 29.06 11.86
C MET A 1 3.37 27.78 11.59
N ARG A 2 4.07 27.17 12.57
CA ARG A 2 4.94 25.98 12.34
C ARG A 2 4.17 24.66 12.11
N TYR A 3 2.97 24.51 12.67
CA TYR A 3 2.15 23.29 12.58
C TYR A 3 1.55 23.04 11.18
N ILE A 4 1.11 24.09 10.47
CA ILE A 4 0.51 23.97 9.14
C ILE A 4 1.55 23.48 8.11
N ALA A 5 2.77 24.00 8.19
CA ALA A 5 3.87 23.59 7.30
C ALA A 5 4.26 22.11 7.48
N MET A 6 4.18 21.57 8.70
CA MET A 6 4.50 20.17 8.98
C MET A 6 3.43 19.22 8.43
N GLN A 7 2.15 19.57 8.53
CA GLN A 7 1.07 18.80 7.90
C GLN A 7 1.19 18.79 6.37
N TYR A 8 1.52 19.93 5.74
CA TYR A 8 1.74 20.00 4.29
C TYR A 8 2.94 19.17 3.84
N LYS A 9 4.06 19.20 4.58
CA LYS A 9 5.25 18.37 4.30
C LYS A 9 4.94 16.87 4.35
N ASN A 10 4.13 16.42 5.31
CA ASN A 10 3.72 15.02 5.38
C ASN A 10 2.75 14.64 4.26
N LYS A 11 1.80 15.52 3.90
CA LYS A 11 0.85 15.28 2.80
C LYS A 11 1.56 15.04 1.45
N LEU A 12 2.61 15.81 1.17
CA LEU A 12 3.44 15.66 -0.03
C LEU A 12 4.23 14.34 -0.06
N LYS A 13 4.75 13.87 1.08
CA LYS A 13 5.42 12.57 1.19
C LYS A 13 4.47 11.41 0.83
N HIS A 14 3.23 11.45 1.31
CA HIS A 14 2.24 10.40 1.01
C HIS A 14 1.85 10.35 -0.48
N ILE A 15 1.77 11.50 -1.16
CA ILE A 15 1.48 11.55 -2.60
C ILE A 15 2.64 10.94 -3.41
N ASN A 16 3.88 11.26 -3.04
CA ASN A 16 5.06 10.73 -3.72
C ASN A 16 5.21 9.20 -3.49
N ILE A 17 4.88 8.73 -2.29
CA ILE A 17 4.83 7.29 -1.97
C ILE A 17 3.78 6.57 -2.83
N LYS A 18 2.56 7.13 -2.99
CA LYS A 18 1.51 6.54 -3.83
C LYS A 18 1.95 6.36 -5.27
N ASN A 19 2.60 7.37 -5.85
CA ASN A 19 3.11 7.32 -7.21
C ASN A 19 4.29 6.34 -7.33
N GLY A 20 5.20 6.31 -6.35
CA GLY A 20 6.32 5.37 -6.32
C GLY A 20 5.87 3.91 -6.21
N ILE A 21 4.86 3.62 -5.40
CA ILE A 21 4.29 2.26 -5.27
C ILE A 21 3.63 1.82 -6.58
N LEU A 22 2.92 2.73 -7.25
CA LEU A 22 2.30 2.42 -8.54
C LEU A 22 3.36 2.07 -9.60
N LEU A 23 4.44 2.84 -9.64
CA LEU A 23 5.59 2.62 -10.52
C LEU A 23 6.30 1.27 -10.23
N LEU A 24 6.53 0.95 -8.96
CA LEU A 24 7.09 -0.34 -8.55
C LEU A 24 6.15 -1.49 -8.92
N ALA A 25 4.85 -1.30 -8.71
CA ALA A 25 3.84 -2.30 -9.02
C ALA A 25 3.74 -2.64 -10.52
N GLU A 26 3.97 -1.66 -11.38
CA GLU A 26 4.08 -1.86 -12.83
C GLU A 26 5.40 -2.53 -13.20
N LYS A 27 6.52 -2.07 -12.63
CA LYS A 27 7.85 -2.66 -12.86
C LYS A 27 7.90 -4.16 -12.55
N PHE A 28 7.27 -4.59 -11.47
CA PHE A 28 7.29 -5.99 -11.00
C PHE A 28 6.10 -6.83 -11.49
N ASN A 29 5.30 -6.32 -12.44
CA ASN A 29 4.13 -7.02 -12.98
C ASN A 29 3.20 -7.58 -11.88
N LEU A 30 2.90 -6.76 -10.87
CA LEU A 30 1.96 -7.14 -9.81
C LEU A 30 0.55 -7.31 -10.39
N THR A 31 -0.15 -8.36 -9.97
CA THR A 31 -1.56 -8.56 -10.29
C THR A 31 -2.42 -7.47 -9.64
N LEU A 32 -3.62 -7.21 -10.17
CA LEU A 32 -4.53 -6.20 -9.60
C LEU A 32 -4.80 -6.43 -8.10
N SER A 33 -4.90 -7.69 -7.68
CA SER A 33 -5.07 -8.05 -6.27
C SER A 33 -3.85 -7.74 -5.42
N GLU A 34 -2.64 -8.05 -5.90
CA GLU A 34 -1.38 -7.71 -5.23
C GLU A 34 -1.20 -6.19 -5.12
N LYS A 35 -1.50 -5.44 -6.20
CA LYS A 35 -1.46 -3.97 -6.22
C LYS A 35 -2.32 -3.37 -5.12
N LYS A 36 -3.57 -3.85 -4.98
CA LYS A 36 -4.49 -3.39 -3.94
C LYS A 36 -3.94 -3.67 -2.54
N VAL A 37 -3.42 -4.87 -2.28
CA VAL A 37 -2.85 -5.23 -0.98
C VAL A 37 -1.63 -4.36 -0.64
N ILE A 38 -0.69 -4.22 -1.56
CA ILE A 38 0.52 -3.41 -1.33
C ILE A 38 0.18 -1.94 -1.13
N TYR A 39 -0.79 -1.40 -1.89
CA TYR A 39 -1.26 -0.03 -1.70
C TYR A 39 -1.72 0.23 -0.27
N TYR A 40 -2.58 -0.62 0.27
CA TYR A 40 -3.11 -0.45 1.64
C TYR A 40 -2.04 -0.70 2.71
N ILE A 41 -1.19 -1.70 2.53
CA ILE A 41 -0.09 -1.98 3.46
C ILE A 41 0.89 -0.80 3.52
N ALA A 42 1.24 -0.23 2.38
CA ALA A 42 2.13 0.93 2.33
C ALA A 42 1.47 2.22 2.82
N ALA A 43 0.13 2.28 2.83
CA ALA A 43 -0.63 3.30 3.54
C ALA A 43 -0.66 3.10 5.07
N GLY A 44 -0.05 2.02 5.58
CA GLY A 44 0.08 1.71 7.01
C GLY A 44 -0.97 0.75 7.55
N LEU A 45 -1.82 0.14 6.70
CA LEU A 45 -2.82 -0.81 7.17
C LEU A 45 -2.20 -2.15 7.54
N SER A 46 -2.72 -2.75 8.61
CA SER A 46 -2.39 -4.13 8.97
C SER A 46 -3.00 -5.14 7.97
N VAL A 47 -2.47 -6.36 7.96
CA VAL A 47 -3.02 -7.46 7.14
C VAL A 47 -4.47 -7.76 7.52
N LYS A 48 -4.83 -7.65 8.81
CA LYS A 48 -6.20 -7.82 9.30
C LYS A 48 -7.13 -6.71 8.79
N SER A 49 -6.66 -5.46 8.81
CA SER A 49 -7.41 -4.32 8.27
C SER A 49 -7.63 -4.44 6.76
N CYS A 50 -6.60 -4.87 6.02
CA CYS A 50 -6.73 -5.14 4.58
C CYS A 50 -7.73 -6.27 4.29
N SER A 51 -7.75 -7.30 5.13
CA SER A 51 -8.69 -8.43 5.01
C SER A 51 -10.14 -7.96 5.17
N ASN A 52 -10.42 -7.13 6.17
CA ASN A 52 -11.76 -6.58 6.38
C ASN A 52 -12.16 -5.61 5.24
N LEU A 53 -11.25 -4.75 4.80
CA LEU A 53 -11.53 -3.72 3.78
C LEU A 53 -11.76 -4.33 2.39
N LEU A 54 -10.98 -5.35 2.04
CA LEU A 54 -11.07 -6.05 0.77
C LEU A 54 -12.06 -7.21 0.76
N ASP A 55 -12.74 -7.45 1.89
CA ASP A 55 -13.63 -8.58 2.15
C ASP A 55 -13.04 -9.92 1.69
N ARG A 56 -11.84 -10.22 2.19
CA ARG A 56 -11.07 -11.41 1.81
C ARG A 56 -10.49 -12.06 3.04
N ASN A 57 -10.28 -13.37 2.99
CA ASN A 57 -9.61 -14.11 4.06
C ASN A 57 -8.21 -13.54 4.34
N ILE A 58 -7.86 -13.41 5.63
CA ILE A 58 -6.55 -12.96 6.13
C ILE A 58 -5.40 -13.75 5.49
N LYS A 59 -5.55 -15.07 5.32
CA LYS A 59 -4.53 -15.92 4.69
C LYS A 59 -4.30 -15.51 3.23
N THR A 60 -5.35 -15.20 2.49
CA THR A 60 -5.27 -14.74 1.11
C THR A 60 -4.49 -13.42 1.01
N ILE A 61 -4.78 -12.45 1.88
CA ILE A 61 -4.03 -11.19 1.93
C ILE A 61 -2.56 -11.42 2.28
N SER A 62 -2.28 -12.30 3.25
CA SER A 62 -0.91 -12.65 3.64
C SER A 62 -0.12 -13.27 2.48
N THR A 63 -0.74 -14.20 1.74
CA THR A 63 -0.14 -14.82 0.55
C THR A 63 0.09 -13.79 -0.56
N GLN A 64 -0.88 -12.91 -0.82
CA GLN A 64 -0.75 -11.84 -1.81
C GLN A 64 0.38 -10.87 -1.46
N LYS A 65 0.49 -10.47 -0.19
CA LYS A 65 1.61 -9.66 0.31
C LYS A 65 2.94 -10.34 0.06
N ARG A 66 3.07 -11.62 0.44
CA ARG A 66 4.31 -12.38 0.29
C ARG A 66 4.70 -12.56 -1.18
N SER A 67 3.74 -12.89 -2.03
CA SER A 67 3.94 -13.01 -3.48
C SER A 67 4.43 -11.69 -4.07
N ALA A 68 3.78 -10.58 -3.71
CA ALA A 68 4.14 -9.25 -4.18
C ALA A 68 5.53 -8.79 -3.73
N TYR A 69 5.97 -9.15 -2.52
CA TYR A 69 7.33 -8.84 -2.03
C TYR A 69 8.43 -9.77 -2.59
N ARG A 70 8.05 -10.93 -3.11
CA ARG A 70 9.01 -11.86 -3.74
C ARG A 70 9.31 -11.45 -5.18
N LYS A 71 8.36 -10.80 -5.84
CA LYS A 71 8.52 -10.23 -7.19
C LYS A 71 9.37 -8.97 -7.10
#